data_AF-A0A174T4G1-F1
#
_entry.id   AF-A0A174T4G1-F1
#
_cell.length_a   1.000
_cell.length_b   1.000
_cell.length_c   1.000
_cell.angle_alpha   90.00
_cell.angle_beta   90.00
_cell.angle_gamma   90.00
#
_symmetry.space_group_name_H-M   'P 1'
#
loop_
_entity.id
_entity.type
_entity.pdbx_description
1 polymer ?
#
loop_
_entity_poly.entity_id
_entity_poly.type
_entity_poly.pdbx_seq_one_letter_code
_entity_poly.pdbx_strand_id
1 'polypeptide(L)'
;MKEPTKAEIMLEQVTKSNKLMKQLQLCKDHPIPPLRLDLRPSTKSIKAFQENVQVRIDQLTAQREKAVALVRQIPDGEARLVLQLRYGLLDNATKKTPWLDVPALMNYEMETIYRRHRKGIDYLNMLLENEVKFDVEARKPEY
;
A
#
# COMPACT_ATOMS: atom_id res chain seq x y z
N MET A 1 13.59 -11.28 -17.26
CA MET A 1 13.07 -10.44 -16.15
C MET A 1 12.84 -11.36 -14.96
N LYS A 2 13.24 -10.96 -13.75
CA LYS A 2 12.99 -11.73 -12.52
C LYS A 2 11.54 -11.50 -12.09
N GLU A 3 10.83 -12.56 -11.68
CA GLU A 3 9.46 -12.41 -11.18
C GLU A 3 9.44 -11.58 -9.88
N PRO A 4 8.41 -10.72 -9.70
CA PRO A 4 8.31 -9.89 -8.50
C PRO A 4 8.03 -10.74 -7.28
N THR A 5 8.71 -10.44 -6.18
CA THR A 5 8.55 -11.13 -4.90
C THR A 5 7.22 -10.76 -4.22
N LYS A 6 6.78 -11.54 -3.22
CA LYS A 6 5.54 -11.26 -2.47
C LYS A 6 5.55 -9.87 -1.84
N ALA A 7 6.68 -9.47 -1.26
CA ALA A 7 6.84 -8.12 -0.69
C ALA A 7 6.71 -7.03 -1.75
N GLU A 8 7.32 -7.20 -2.92
CA GLU A 8 7.20 -6.23 -4.01
C GLU A 8 5.76 -6.13 -4.52
N ILE A 9 5.08 -7.26 -4.71
CA ILE A 9 3.66 -7.29 -5.11
C ILE A 9 2.79 -6.55 -4.08
N MET A 10 2.99 -6.82 -2.78
CA MET A 10 2.26 -6.15 -1.70
C MET A 10 2.49 -4.63 -1.72
N LEU A 11 3.75 -4.19 -1.82
CA LEU A 11 4.10 -2.77 -1.79
C LEU A 11 3.61 -2.01 -3.05
N GLU A 12 3.69 -2.63 -4.22
CA GLU A 12 3.10 -2.06 -5.45
C GLU A 12 1.57 -1.99 -5.35
N GLN A 13 0.92 -3.00 -4.77
CA GLN A 13 -0.52 -3.00 -4.57
C GLN A 13 -0.94 -1.86 -3.63
N VAL A 14 -0.22 -1.63 -2.54
CA VAL A 14 -0.50 -0.52 -1.62
C VAL A 14 -0.30 0.82 -2.32
N THR A 15 0.72 0.95 -3.16
CA THR A 15 0.94 2.17 -3.95
C THR A 15 -0.25 2.45 -4.89
N LYS A 16 -0.79 1.42 -5.54
CA LYS A 16 -2.00 1.54 -6.37
C LYS A 16 -3.23 1.88 -5.53
N SER A 17 -3.41 1.21 -4.39
CA SER A 17 -4.48 1.47 -3.42
C SER A 17 -4.45 2.92 -2.92
N ASN A 18 -3.27 3.48 -2.63
CA ASN A 18 -3.10 4.87 -2.21
C ASN A 18 -3.59 5.86 -3.27
N LYS A 19 -3.27 5.61 -4.56
CA LYS A 19 -3.77 6.44 -5.67
C LYS A 19 -5.29 6.35 -5.81
N LEU A 20 -5.85 5.14 -5.71
CA LEU A 20 -7.29 4.92 -5.76
C LEU A 20 -8.00 5.61 -4.58
N MET A 21 -7.47 5.49 -3.37
CA MET A 21 -8.00 6.15 -2.17
C MET A 21 -8.09 7.67 -2.37
N LYS A 22 -7.06 8.30 -2.94
CA LYS A 22 -7.10 9.73 -3.27
C LYS A 22 -8.20 10.08 -4.29
N GLN A 23 -8.42 9.23 -5.30
CA GLN A 23 -9.50 9.42 -6.27
C GLN A 23 -10.87 9.25 -5.63
N LEU A 24 -11.04 8.25 -4.78
CA LEU A 24 -12.29 8.00 -4.06
C LEU A 24 -12.63 9.13 -3.09
N GLN A 25 -11.63 9.69 -2.41
CA GLN A 25 -11.81 10.87 -1.56
C GLN A 25 -12.35 12.06 -2.37
N LEU A 26 -11.77 12.31 -3.56
CA LEU A 26 -12.28 13.34 -4.48
C LEU A 26 -13.72 13.07 -4.92
N CYS A 27 -14.07 11.82 -5.23
CA CYS A 27 -15.44 11.44 -5.60
C CYS A 27 -16.44 11.60 -4.44
N LYS A 28 -15.99 11.35 -3.20
CA LYS A 28 -16.81 11.52 -1.99
C LYS A 28 -17.09 13.01 -1.71
N ASP A 29 -16.06 13.85 -1.84
CA ASP A 29 -16.10 15.28 -1.54
C ASP A 29 -16.80 16.08 -2.66
N HIS A 30 -16.69 15.59 -3.89
CA HIS A 30 -17.38 16.13 -5.06
C HIS A 30 -18.24 15.03 -5.72
N PRO A 31 -19.38 14.67 -5.11
CA PRO A 31 -20.29 13.69 -5.67
C PRO A 31 -21.05 14.37 -6.82
N ILE A 32 -20.37 14.67 -7.93
CA ILE A 32 -21.03 15.20 -9.12
C ILE A 32 -21.94 14.09 -9.63
N PRO A 33 -23.27 14.25 -9.57
CA PRO A 33 -24.16 13.30 -10.22
C PRO A 33 -23.94 13.50 -11.71
N PRO A 34 -23.60 12.47 -12.47
CA PRO A 34 -23.59 12.59 -13.91
C PRO A 34 -25.01 12.98 -14.33
N LEU A 35 -25.16 14.13 -15.01
CA LEU A 35 -26.43 14.43 -15.69
C LEU A 35 -26.75 13.23 -16.60
N ARG A 36 -27.87 12.56 -16.34
CA ARG A 36 -28.44 11.47 -17.14
C ARG A 36 -27.63 10.16 -17.19
N LEU A 37 -27.17 9.66 -16.04
CA LEU A 37 -26.86 8.23 -15.93
C LEU A 37 -28.00 7.50 -15.23
N ASP A 38 -28.50 6.43 -15.86
CA ASP A 38 -29.42 5.46 -15.25
C ASP A 38 -28.69 4.72 -14.12
N LEU A 39 -28.63 5.36 -12.97
CA LEU A 39 -28.04 4.80 -11.77
C LEU A 39 -28.96 3.71 -11.20
N ARG A 40 -28.36 2.61 -10.73
CA ARG A 40 -29.09 1.56 -10.02
C ARG A 40 -29.87 2.16 -8.82
N PRO A 41 -31.02 1.59 -8.43
CA PRO A 41 -31.84 2.13 -7.35
C PRO A 41 -31.09 2.41 -6.04
N SER A 42 -30.10 1.57 -5.71
CA SER A 42 -29.28 1.68 -4.50
C SER A 42 -28.36 2.91 -4.45
N THR A 43 -28.13 3.58 -5.58
CA THR A 43 -27.28 4.79 -5.70
C THR A 43 -28.08 6.05 -6.04
N LYS A 44 -29.42 6.01 -5.92
CA LYS A 44 -30.29 7.19 -6.14
C LYS A 44 -30.12 8.28 -5.08
N SER A 45 -29.46 7.98 -3.96
CA SER A 45 -29.11 8.95 -2.93
C SER A 45 -27.60 9.20 -2.93
N ILE A 46 -27.21 10.48 -3.01
CA ILE A 46 -25.82 10.93 -2.83
C ILE A 46 -25.22 10.38 -1.54
N LYS A 47 -26.03 10.26 -0.47
CA LYS A 47 -25.62 9.70 0.82
C LYS A 47 -25.20 8.23 0.70
N ALA A 48 -26.00 7.40 0.04
CA ALA A 48 -25.69 5.97 -0.15
C ALA A 48 -24.43 5.77 -1.00
N PHE A 49 -24.21 6.63 -2.00
CA PHE A 49 -22.97 6.64 -2.78
C PHE A 49 -21.77 7.02 -1.89
N GLN A 50 -21.86 8.10 -1.12
CA GLN A 50 -20.79 8.53 -0.22
C GLN A 50 -20.45 7.48 0.86
N GLU A 51 -21.45 6.81 1.42
CA GLU A 51 -21.27 5.71 2.39
C GLU A 51 -20.52 4.53 1.75
N ASN A 52 -20.90 4.12 0.54
CA ASN A 52 -20.21 3.05 -0.18
C ASN A 52 -18.74 3.41 -0.47
N VAL A 53 -18.50 4.64 -0.94
CA VAL A 53 -17.16 5.16 -1.18
C VAL A 53 -16.34 5.20 0.11
N GLN A 54 -16.95 5.60 1.24
CA GLN A 54 -16.28 5.60 2.54
C GLN A 54 -15.85 4.20 2.98
N VAL A 55 -16.74 3.20 2.90
CA VAL A 55 -16.41 1.80 3.22
C VAL A 55 -15.20 1.34 2.40
N ARG A 56 -15.13 1.72 1.11
CA ARG A 56 -13.99 1.37 0.27
C ARG A 56 -12.70 2.10 0.70
N ILE A 57 -12.78 3.37 1.07
CA ILE A 57 -11.65 4.13 1.61
C ILE A 57 -11.13 3.49 2.90
N ASP A 58 -12.01 3.07 3.79
CA ASP A 58 -11.64 2.44 5.07
C ASP A 58 -10.89 1.11 4.84
N GLN A 59 -11.37 0.28 3.90
CA GLN A 59 -10.68 -0.96 3.50
C GLN A 59 -9.27 -0.70 2.96
N LEU A 60 -9.11 0.32 2.10
CA LEU A 60 -7.81 0.67 1.52
C LEU A 60 -6.87 1.26 2.58
N THR A 61 -7.42 2.02 3.54
CA THR A 61 -6.67 2.56 4.69
C THR A 61 -6.15 1.42 5.56
N ALA A 62 -6.99 0.44 5.93
CA ALA A 62 -6.57 -0.72 6.71
C ALA A 62 -5.49 -1.55 5.98
N GLN A 63 -5.62 -1.73 4.65
CA GLN A 63 -4.59 -2.39 3.86
C GLN A 63 -3.26 -1.64 3.90
N ARG A 64 -3.29 -0.31 3.79
CA ARG A 64 -2.10 0.54 3.89
C ARG A 64 -1.46 0.44 5.27
N GLU A 65 -2.25 0.52 6.34
CA GLU A 65 -1.76 0.42 7.72
C GLU A 65 -1.07 -0.91 7.99
N LYS A 66 -1.63 -2.03 7.50
CA LYS A 66 -0.97 -3.33 7.58
C LYS A 66 0.40 -3.32 6.91
N ALA A 67 0.50 -2.75 5.70
CA ALA A 67 1.78 -2.66 5.00
C ALA A 67 2.78 -1.73 5.70
N VAL A 68 2.34 -0.61 6.24
CA VAL A 68 3.16 0.30 7.05
C VAL A 68 3.66 -0.41 8.31
N ALA A 69 2.82 -1.19 8.99
CA ALA A 69 3.19 -1.95 10.17
C ALA A 69 4.28 -2.99 9.84
N LEU A 70 4.16 -3.70 8.72
CA LEU A 70 5.20 -4.63 8.24
C LEU A 70 6.52 -3.92 7.94
N VAL A 71 6.48 -2.79 7.21
CA VAL A 71 7.67 -1.99 6.91
C VAL A 71 8.33 -1.44 8.17
N ARG A 72 7.54 -1.09 9.20
CA ARG A 72 8.06 -0.62 10.50
C ARG A 72 8.87 -1.69 11.24
N GLN A 73 8.61 -2.97 11.01
CA GLN A 73 9.35 -4.08 11.62
C GLN A 73 10.76 -4.28 11.03
N ILE A 74 11.10 -3.59 9.94
CA ILE A 74 12.45 -3.63 9.38
C ILE A 74 13.42 -2.93 10.36
N PRO A 75 14.46 -3.62 10.86
CA PRO A 75 15.38 -3.06 11.86
C PRO A 75 16.28 -1.97 11.27
N ASP A 76 16.68 -2.13 10.00
CA ASP A 76 17.51 -1.17 9.29
C ASP A 76 16.69 0.09 8.95
N GLY A 77 16.96 1.19 9.66
CA GLY A 77 16.27 2.47 9.50
C GLY A 77 16.38 3.05 8.09
N GLU A 78 17.52 2.90 7.43
CA GLU A 78 17.72 3.39 6.06
C GLU A 78 16.98 2.51 5.05
N ALA A 79 17.04 1.18 5.20
CA ALA A 79 16.27 0.28 4.34
C ALA A 79 14.76 0.54 4.45
N ARG A 80 14.28 0.74 5.68
CA ARG A 80 12.89 1.13 5.97
C ARG A 80 12.54 2.45 5.29
N LEU A 81 13.38 3.49 5.43
CA LEU A 81 13.15 4.79 4.81
C LEU A 81 13.10 4.70 3.28
N VAL A 82 14.03 3.92 2.67
CA VAL A 82 14.01 3.67 1.22
C VAL A 82 12.68 3.07 0.78
N LEU A 83 12.15 2.05 1.48
CA LEU A 83 10.85 1.48 1.14
C LEU A 83 9.70 2.48 1.36
N GLN A 84 9.73 3.25 2.45
CA GLN A 84 8.70 4.24 2.73
C GLN A 84 8.62 5.33 1.66
N LEU A 85 9.76 5.86 1.22
CA LEU A 85 9.83 6.82 0.11
C LEU A 85 9.42 6.14 -1.20
N ARG A 86 10.05 5.01 -1.52
CA ARG A 86 9.87 4.34 -2.80
C ARG A 86 8.43 3.91 -3.06
N TYR A 87 7.66 3.57 -2.02
CA TYR A 87 6.27 3.08 -2.17
C TYR A 87 5.21 4.04 -1.61
N GLY A 88 5.60 5.26 -1.22
CA GLY A 88 4.65 6.25 -0.72
C GLY A 88 3.96 5.78 0.57
N LEU A 89 4.76 5.33 1.54
CA LEU A 89 4.33 4.89 2.87
C LEU A 89 4.85 5.80 3.98
N LEU A 90 5.61 6.84 3.64
CA LEU A 90 6.08 7.84 4.59
C LEU A 90 4.94 8.79 4.95
N ASP A 91 4.60 8.91 6.24
CA ASP A 91 3.54 9.77 6.76
C ASP A 91 2.22 9.66 5.98
N ASN A 92 1.71 10.79 5.46
CA ASN A 92 0.52 10.88 4.62
C ASN A 92 0.87 10.84 3.12
N ALA A 93 2.12 10.57 2.76
CA ALA A 93 2.48 10.37 1.37
C ALA A 93 1.68 9.19 0.82
N THR A 94 1.11 9.41 -0.35
CA THR A 94 0.35 8.41 -1.13
C THR A 94 0.99 8.17 -2.49
N LYS A 95 2.02 8.96 -2.82
CA LYS A 95 2.71 8.93 -4.11
C LYS A 95 4.03 8.19 -3.96
N LYS A 96 4.25 7.30 -4.93
CA LYS A 96 5.52 6.62 -5.18
C LYS A 96 6.62 7.62 -5.51
N THR A 97 7.75 7.62 -4.80
CA THR A 97 8.93 8.38 -5.19
C THR A 97 9.66 7.66 -6.34
N PRO A 98 9.94 8.34 -7.48
CA PRO A 98 10.78 7.81 -8.56
C PRO A 98 12.17 7.44 -8.07
N TRP A 99 12.78 6.40 -8.65
CA TRP A 99 14.12 5.96 -8.26
C TRP A 99 15.18 7.05 -8.35
N LEU A 100 15.10 7.92 -9.36
CA LEU A 100 16.03 9.03 -9.57
C LEU A 100 15.95 10.10 -8.46
N ASP A 101 14.82 10.17 -7.77
CA ASP A 101 14.58 11.21 -6.76
C ASP A 101 14.94 10.73 -5.34
N VAL A 102 14.97 9.41 -5.08
CA VAL A 102 15.29 8.85 -3.75
C VAL A 102 16.72 9.19 -3.28
N PRO A 103 17.78 9.10 -4.12
CA PRO A 103 19.15 9.49 -3.76
C PRO A 103 19.25 10.89 -3.14
N ALA A 104 18.63 11.87 -3.79
CA ALA A 104 18.67 13.27 -3.34
C ALA A 104 17.97 13.47 -2.00
N LEU A 105 16.89 12.71 -1.73
CA LEU A 105 16.15 12.79 -0.47
C LEU A 105 16.88 12.16 0.72
N MET A 106 17.79 11.22 0.47
CA MET A 106 18.53 10.51 1.52
C MET A 106 20.03 10.84 1.57
N ASN A 107 20.52 11.64 0.62
CA ASN A 107 21.94 11.95 0.46
C ASN A 107 22.82 10.70 0.32
N TYR A 108 22.40 9.76 -0.52
CA TYR A 108 23.15 8.54 -0.84
C TYR A 108 23.23 8.30 -2.33
N GLU A 109 24.29 7.60 -2.75
CA GLU A 109 24.43 7.08 -4.10
C GLU A 109 23.32 6.10 -4.46
N MET A 110 22.93 6.09 -5.74
CA MET A 110 21.88 5.22 -6.28
C MET A 110 22.14 3.74 -5.98
N GLU A 111 23.40 3.31 -6.01
CA GLU A 111 23.77 1.93 -5.68
C GLU A 111 23.45 1.58 -4.21
N THR A 112 23.74 2.48 -3.28
CA THR A 112 23.41 2.32 -1.87
C THR A 112 21.90 2.25 -1.67
N ILE A 113 21.13 3.09 -2.38
CA ILE A 113 19.67 3.05 -2.38
C ILE A 113 19.16 1.68 -2.83
N TYR A 114 19.69 1.11 -3.93
CA TYR A 114 19.29 -0.22 -4.40
C TYR A 114 19.66 -1.34 -3.42
N ARG A 115 20.86 -1.29 -2.82
CA ARG A 115 21.27 -2.28 -1.81
C ARG A 115 20.35 -2.25 -0.59
N ARG A 116 20.00 -1.06 -0.10
CA ARG A 116 19.08 -0.86 1.03
C ARG A 116 17.66 -1.29 0.70
N HIS A 117 17.16 -0.97 -0.50
CA HIS A 117 15.86 -1.46 -0.98
C HIS A 117 15.82 -2.98 -0.97
N ARG A 118 16.80 -3.64 -1.59
CA ARG A 118 16.86 -5.11 -1.66
C ARG A 118 16.88 -5.73 -0.26
N LYS A 119 17.69 -5.20 0.65
CA LYS A 119 17.74 -5.66 2.04
C LYS A 119 16.38 -5.53 2.75
N GLY A 120 15.65 -4.44 2.51
CA GLY A 120 14.30 -4.25 3.04
C GLY A 120 13.29 -5.24 2.44
N ILE A 121 13.34 -5.48 1.12
CA ILE A 121 12.50 -6.46 0.45
C ILE A 121 12.77 -7.89 0.95
N ASP A 122 14.03 -8.27 1.10
CA ASP A 122 14.43 -9.58 1.61
C ASP A 122 13.88 -9.82 3.03
N TYR A 123 13.97 -8.81 3.90
CA TYR A 123 13.40 -8.88 5.25
C TYR A 123 11.86 -9.00 5.24
N LEU A 124 11.17 -8.23 4.40
CA LEU A 124 9.72 -8.32 4.28
C LEU A 124 9.26 -9.67 3.75
N ASN A 125 9.97 -10.25 2.77
CA ASN A 125 9.66 -11.57 2.27
C ASN A 125 9.78 -12.63 3.39
N MET A 126 10.82 -12.55 4.21
CA MET A 126 10.96 -13.41 5.39
C MET A 126 9.76 -13.27 6.36
N LEU A 127 9.33 -12.04 6.66
CA LEU A 127 8.16 -11.82 7.52
C LEU A 127 6.88 -12.43 6.92
N LEU A 128 6.63 -12.19 5.64
CA LEU A 128 5.45 -12.68 4.93
C LEU A 128 5.44 -14.20 4.78
N GLU A 129 6.60 -14.83 4.61
CA GLU A 129 6.73 -16.29 4.61
C GLU A 129 6.44 -16.88 5.99
N ASN A 130 6.86 -16.22 7.07
CA ASN A 130 6.59 -16.67 8.42
C ASN A 130 5.12 -16.49 8.80
N GLU A 131 4.47 -15.37 8.45
CA GLU A 131 3.01 -15.20 8.64
C GLU A 131 2.21 -16.32 7.99
N VAL A 132 2.57 -16.71 6.76
CA VAL A 132 1.91 -17.81 6.03
C VAL A 132 2.10 -19.16 6.74
N LYS A 133 3.29 -19.41 7.33
CA LYS A 133 3.53 -20.66 8.07
C LYS A 133 2.68 -20.76 9.33
N PHE A 134 2.55 -19.67 10.09
CA PHE A 134 1.71 -19.63 11.29
C PHE A 134 0.22 -19.82 10.96
N ASP A 135 -0.27 -19.23 9.86
CA ASP A 135 -1.68 -19.41 9.42
C ASP A 135 -1.98 -20.86 8.96
N VAL A 136 -0.99 -21.56 8.40
CA VAL A 136 -1.12 -22.96 7.98
C VAL A 136 -1.05 -23.91 9.19
N GLU A 137 -0.20 -23.61 10.18
CA GLU A 137 -0.11 -24.41 11.41
C GLU A 137 -1.32 -24.22 12.32
N ALA A 138 -1.84 -23.00 12.46
CA ALA A 138 -3.06 -22.73 13.23
C ALA A 138 -4.34 -23.35 12.64
N ARG A 139 -4.30 -23.79 11.38
CA ARG A 139 -5.41 -24.48 10.69
C ARG A 139 -5.27 -26.01 10.68
N LYS A 140 -4.24 -26.58 11.29
CA LYS A 140 -4.17 -28.03 11.46
C LYS A 140 -5.18 -28.44 12.54
N PRO A 141 -6.16 -29.32 12.25
CA PRO A 141 -7.01 -29.87 13.29
C PRO A 141 -6.13 -30.69 14.25
N GLU A 142 -6.26 -30.43 15.55
CA GLU A 142 -5.72 -31.29 16.60
C GLU A 142 -6.39 -32.67 16.44
N TYR A 143 -5.59 -33.67 16.10
CA TYR A 143 -5.99 -35.09 16.10
C TYR A 143 -5.56 -35.74 17.41
#